data_AF-A0A7Z9VCK7-F1
#
_entry.id   AF-A0A7Z9VCK7-F1
#
_cell.length_a   1.000
_cell.length_b   1.000
_cell.length_c   1.000
_cell.angle_alpha   90.00
_cell.angle_beta   90.00
_cell.angle_gamma   90.00
#
_symmetry.space_group_name_H-M   'P 1'
#
loop_
_entity.id
_entity.type
_entity.pdbx_description
1 polymer ?
#
loop_
_entity_poly.entity_id
_entity_poly.type
_entity_poly.pdbx_seq_one_letter_code
_entity_poly.pdbx_strand_id
1 'polypeptide(L)' 'MAALNYLFGGGVLACLKSGDVNDDGSVNIADVVFSLNVIFGIPSGGSVPTVPDPAGACGPDPTPDALTCDSFNGCP' A
#
# COMPACT_ATOMS: atom_id res chain seq x y z
N MET A 1 -4.00 12.02 2.05
CA MET A 1 -4.13 10.59 2.38
C MET A 1 -5.24 10.02 1.51
N ALA A 2 -4.90 9.55 0.30
CA ALA A 2 -5.88 9.23 -0.75
C ALA A 2 -6.67 7.95 -0.47
N ALA A 3 -6.07 6.97 0.22
CA ALA A 3 -6.70 5.69 0.55
C ALA A 3 -7.97 5.84 1.42
N LEU A 4 -7.94 6.66 2.48
CA LEU A 4 -9.13 6.89 3.32
C LEU A 4 -10.29 7.55 2.54
N ASN A 5 -9.96 8.47 1.64
CA ASN A 5 -10.97 9.09 0.78
C ASN A 5 -11.54 8.09 -0.24
N TYR A 6 -10.72 7.19 -0.77
CA TYR A 6 -11.16 6.10 -1.63
C TYR A 6 -12.10 5.14 -0.88
N LEU A 7 -11.73 4.73 0.34
CA LEU A 7 -12.49 3.75 1.12
C LEU A 7 -13.81 4.29 1.66
N PHE A 8 -13.84 5.55 2.10
CA PHE A 8 -14.98 6.09 2.86
C PHE A 8 -15.56 7.40 2.31
N GLY A 9 -14.82 8.09 1.42
CA GLY A 9 -15.20 9.41 0.90
C GLY A 9 -15.71 9.39 -0.55
N GLY A 10 -15.79 8.21 -1.19
CA GLY A 10 -16.15 8.10 -2.60
C GLY A 10 -15.10 8.64 -3.56
N GLY A 11 -13.86 8.81 -3.09
CA GLY A 11 -12.72 9.18 -3.91
C GLY A 11 -12.28 8.05 -4.84
N VAL A 12 -11.37 8.38 -5.74
CA VAL A 12 -10.72 7.41 -6.64
C VAL A 12 -9.21 7.35 -6.37
N LEU A 13 -8.64 6.17 -6.52
CA LEU A 13 -7.19 5.96 -6.53
C LEU A 13 -6.76 5.77 -8.00
N ALA A 14 -5.76 6.53 -8.45
CA ALA A 14 -5.20 6.39 -9.79
C ALA A 14 -4.37 5.09 -9.94
N CYS A 15 -3.94 4.51 -8.82
CA CYS A 15 -3.21 3.26 -8.76
C CYS A 15 -3.71 2.48 -7.55
N LEU A 16 -4.34 1.33 -7.78
CA LEU A 16 -4.84 0.49 -6.68
C LEU A 16 -3.69 -0.23 -5.99
N LYS A 17 -2.63 -0.60 -6.72
CA LYS A 17 -1.41 -1.17 -6.12
C LYS A 17 -0.74 -0.24 -5.10
N SER A 18 -0.88 1.08 -5.24
CA SER A 18 -0.35 2.00 -4.22
C SER A 18 -1.27 2.18 -3.01
N GLY A 19 -2.51 1.70 -3.12
CA GLY A 19 -3.45 1.59 -2.01
C GLY A 19 -3.31 0.30 -1.21
N ASP A 20 -2.74 -0.75 -1.80
CA ASP A 20 -2.42 -2.04 -1.19
C ASP A 20 -1.02 -2.00 -0.59
N VAL A 21 -0.91 -1.49 0.63
CA VAL A 21 0.37 -1.20 1.29
C VAL A 21 0.90 -2.42 2.06
N ASN A 22 -0.01 -3.31 2.51
CA ASN A 22 0.39 -4.56 3.13
C ASN A 22 0.58 -5.70 2.11
N ASP A 23 0.37 -5.44 0.82
CA ASP A 23 0.65 -6.33 -0.31
C ASP A 23 -0.14 -7.65 -0.21
N ASP A 24 -1.43 -7.54 0.14
CA ASP A 24 -2.34 -8.68 0.29
C ASP A 24 -3.31 -8.89 -0.89
N GLY A 25 -3.20 -8.05 -1.91
CA GLY A 25 -4.01 -8.04 -3.12
C GLY A 25 -5.37 -7.35 -2.93
N SER A 26 -5.62 -6.66 -1.82
CA SER A 26 -6.91 -6.04 -1.50
C SER A 26 -6.81 -4.68 -0.80
N VAL A 27 -7.22 -3.61 -1.49
CA VAL A 27 -7.28 -2.26 -0.90
C VAL A 27 -8.43 -2.14 0.10
N ASN A 28 -8.10 -2.06 1.40
CA ASN A 28 -9.06 -1.93 2.49
C ASN A 28 -8.48 -1.13 3.70
N ILE A 29 -9.16 -1.15 4.85
CA ILE A 29 -8.70 -0.39 6.03
C ILE A 29 -7.39 -0.95 6.62
N ALA A 30 -7.10 -2.23 6.40
CA ALA A 30 -5.88 -2.88 6.85
C ALA A 30 -4.62 -2.18 6.30
N ASP A 31 -4.66 -1.68 5.05
CA ASP A 31 -3.56 -0.92 4.44
C ASP A 31 -3.22 0.35 5.20
N VAL A 32 -4.25 1.08 5.64
CA VAL A 32 -4.08 2.31 6.39
C VAL A 32 -3.50 2.00 7.77
N VAL A 33 -4.01 0.96 8.43
CA VAL A 33 -3.49 0.51 9.73
C VAL A 33 -2.05 0.05 9.61
N PHE A 34 -1.73 -0.73 8.58
CA PHE A 34 -0.37 -1.19 8.29
C PHE A 34 0.58 -0.02 8.06
N SER A 35 0.18 0.95 7.24
CA SER A 35 0.94 2.19 6.99
C SER A 35 1.26 2.93 8.29
N LEU A 36 0.28 3.08 9.19
CA LEU A 36 0.47 3.74 10.48
C LEU A 36 1.41 2.93 11.38
N ASN A 37 1.28 1.60 11.39
CA ASN A 37 2.18 0.73 12.16
C ASN A 37 3.63 0.87 11.70
N VAL A 38 3.87 0.92 10.39
CA VAL A 38 5.20 1.16 9.82
C VAL A 38 5.72 2.55 10.22
N ILE A 39 4.94 3.62 9.96
CA ILE A 39 5.38 5.01 10.16
C ILE A 39 5.68 5.32 11.62
N PHE A 40 4.85 4.82 12.54
CA PHE A 40 4.99 5.10 13.97
C PHE A 40 5.74 4.00 14.73
N GLY A 41 6.24 2.98 14.03
CA GLY A 41 6.96 1.86 14.65
C GLY A 41 6.09 1.09 15.64
N ILE A 42 4.80 0.92 15.36
CA ILE A 42 3.87 0.20 16.22
C ILE A 42 4.02 -1.32 15.95
N PRO A 43 4.33 -2.13 16.98
CA PRO A 43 4.45 -3.56 16.80
C PRO A 43 3.10 -4.23 16.48
N SER A 44 3.12 -5.17 15.52
CA SER A 44 2.01 -6.06 15.21
C SER A 44 2.55 -7.49 15.10
N GLY A 45 2.01 -8.43 15.88
CA GLY A 45 2.50 -9.82 15.86
C GLY A 45 3.89 -10.01 16.45
N GLY A 46 4.37 -9.07 17.28
CA GLY A 46 5.64 -9.19 18.01
C GLY A 46 6.84 -8.44 17.39
N SER A 47 6.67 -7.85 16.22
CA SER A 47 7.67 -6.99 15.57
C SER A 47 7.02 -5.78 14.91
N VAL A 48 7.81 -4.75 14.62
CA VAL A 48 7.37 -3.63 13.77
C VAL A 48 7.35 -4.13 12.33
N PRO A 49 6.23 -3.99 11.60
CA PRO A 49 6.16 -4.38 10.20
C PRO A 49 7.10 -3.53 9.34
N THR A 50 7.69 -4.15 8.32
CA THR A 50 8.51 -3.50 7.30
C THR A 50 7.71 -3.39 6.01
N VAL A 51 7.99 -2.37 5.20
CA VAL A 51 7.35 -2.20 3.89
C VAL A 51 7.68 -3.41 2.99
N PRO A 52 6.69 -4.00 2.29
CA PRO A 52 6.92 -5.07 1.31
C PRO A 52 7.82 -4.63 0.14
N ASP A 53 8.40 -5.61 -0.55
CA ASP A 53 9.18 -5.35 -1.75
C ASP A 53 8.29 -4.85 -2.91
N PRO A 54 8.77 -3.96 -3.79
CA PRO A 54 10.11 -3.39 -3.83
C PRO A 54 10.27 -2.18 -2.87
N ALA A 55 10.99 -2.39 -1.76
CA ALA A 55 11.21 -1.36 -0.75
C ALA A 55 12.54 -0.64 -1.00
N GLY A 56 12.47 0.68 -1.21
CA GLY A 56 13.66 1.55 -1.27
C GLY A 56 14.49 1.48 -2.57
N ALA A 57 14.17 0.57 -3.49
CA ALA A 57 14.72 0.53 -4.85
C ALA A 57 13.61 0.26 -5.85
N CYS A 58 13.84 0.66 -7.10
CA CYS A 58 12.89 0.46 -8.18
C CYS A 58 12.97 -0.96 -8.70
N GLY A 59 11.81 -1.58 -8.90
CA GLY A 59 11.73 -2.95 -9.39
C GLY A 59 10.30 -3.31 -9.77
N PRO A 60 10.11 -4.42 -10.49
CA PRO A 60 8.80 -4.98 -10.69
C PRO A 60 8.24 -5.44 -9.34
N ASP A 61 6.92 -5.41 -9.25
CA ASP A 61 6.17 -6.04 -8.18
C ASP A 61 6.42 -7.57 -8.18
N PRO A 62 7.03 -8.13 -7.11
CA PRO A 62 7.33 -9.56 -7.00
C PRO A 62 6.09 -10.41 -6.68
N THR A 63 4.97 -9.79 -6.30
CA THR A 63 3.73 -10.37 -5.80
C THR A 63 2.56 -9.94 -6.69
N PRO A 64 2.60 -10.28 -8.00
CA PRO A 64 1.57 -9.84 -8.93
C PRO A 64 0.18 -10.36 -8.53
N ASP A 65 -0.81 -9.49 -8.67
CA ASP A 65 -2.21 -9.72 -8.32
C ASP A 65 -3.14 -9.04 -9.36
N ALA A 66 -4.44 -8.99 -9.07
CA ALA A 66 -5.45 -8.43 -9.97
C ALA A 66 -5.61 -6.90 -9.90
N LEU A 67 -4.97 -6.23 -8.94
CA LEU A 67 -5.00 -4.78 -8.79
C LEU A 67 -4.21 -4.11 -9.92
N THR A 68 -4.80 -3.06 -10.49
CA THR A 68 -4.23 -2.32 -11.60
C THR A 68 -3.78 -0.92 -11.19
N CYS A 69 -2.93 -0.33 -12.01
CA CYS A 69 -2.59 1.08 -11.91
C CYS A 69 -2.78 1.79 -13.24
N ASP A 70 -3.77 2.67 -13.27
CA ASP A 70 -4.09 3.47 -14.46
C ASP A 70 -3.05 4.57 -14.66
N SER A 71 -2.53 5.12 -13.56
CA SER A 71 -1.44 6.09 -13.58
C SER A 71 -0.63 6.04 -12.30
N PHE A 72 0.70 6.03 -12.45
CA PHE A 72 1.63 6.19 -11.35
C PHE A 72 2.85 6.99 -11.82
N ASN A 73 3.43 7.78 -10.92
CA ASN A 73 4.76 8.31 -11.17
C ASN A 73 5.74 7.15 -10.99
N GLY A 74 6.31 6.72 -12.12
CA GLY A 74 7.36 5.73 -12.11
C GLY A 74 8.60 6.22 -11.38
N CYS A 75 9.47 5.28 -11.09
CA CYS A 75 10.80 5.60 -10.64
C CYS A 75 11.59 6.45 -11.65
N PRO A 76 12.45 7.37 -11.19
CA PRO A 76 13.39 8.07 -12.05
C PRO A 76 14.44 7.14 -12.66
#